data_AF-A0A2H5YNU8-F1
#
_entry.id   AF-A0A2H5YNU8-F1
#
_cell.length_a   1.000
_cell.length_b   1.000
_cell.length_c   1.000
_cell.angle_alpha   90.00
_cell.angle_beta   90.00
_cell.angle_gamma   90.00
#
_symmetry.space_group_name_H-M   'P 1'
#
loop_
_entity.id
_entity.type
_entity.pdbx_description
1 polymer ?
#
loop_
_entity_poly.entity_id
_entity_poly.type
_entity_poly.pdbx_seq_one_letter_code
_entity_poly.pdbx_strand_id
1 'polypeptide(L)'
;MALGGAILWPWHWAHSGGRQRGQPLRHFYLYAFALLGGAAVAIAAAATALYGTLAWALGATAEAAGLHFRFLPGAVSALLVGVTLWAYHWLVAQREQEEAAARRTYDYLLTAQGLGALVAATLLLVATLVALATEDARGTVASRPGWWRDDLALLLTLALVGVPVWWYHWWRRQRAAASPQERASLARRLFLYGSLALAVFASLGGLSHLLYLLVNALLEADLSARVAYDGRWSLGVLAAAACWGPYHWLALLEDRRRAPEEGELPPAKLVTVLVGEDGGAFVEALEAHLGQRVRVLRRADPGVGAPSVSPEGLQSLAGLIAAASGRRVLVVADAQGVQVYSYR
;
A
#
# COMPACT_ATOMS: atom_id res chain seq x y z
N MET A 1 20.03 -25.59 -12.23
CA MET A 1 19.51 -24.25 -12.59
C MET A 1 19.40 -23.29 -11.38
N ALA A 2 18.95 -23.74 -10.19
CA ALA A 2 18.84 -22.88 -9.00
C ALA A 2 20.18 -22.35 -8.43
N LEU A 3 21.27 -23.12 -8.50
CA LEU A 3 22.58 -22.72 -7.96
C LEU A 3 23.24 -21.56 -8.74
N GLY A 4 23.04 -21.52 -10.05
CA GLY A 4 23.54 -20.42 -10.89
C GLY A 4 22.85 -19.11 -10.54
N GLY A 5 21.51 -19.13 -10.36
CA GLY A 5 20.74 -17.96 -9.93
C GLY A 5 21.14 -17.47 -8.55
N ALA A 6 21.39 -18.37 -7.59
CA ALA A 6 21.78 -18.01 -6.22
C ALA A 6 23.15 -17.30 -6.12
N ILE A 7 24.06 -17.52 -7.08
CA ILE A 7 25.41 -16.92 -7.10
C ILE A 7 25.46 -15.71 -8.04
N LEU A 8 24.86 -15.80 -9.22
CA LEU A 8 24.83 -14.72 -10.20
C LEU A 8 24.00 -13.53 -9.72
N TRP A 9 22.92 -13.78 -8.98
CA TRP A 9 22.04 -12.72 -8.46
C TRP A 9 22.76 -11.76 -7.50
N PRO A 10 23.37 -12.21 -6.38
CA PRO A 10 24.10 -11.32 -5.49
C PRO A 10 25.34 -10.70 -6.15
N TRP A 11 26.03 -11.41 -7.05
CA TRP A 11 27.18 -10.89 -7.78
C TRP A 11 26.79 -9.75 -8.75
N HIS A 12 25.77 -9.97 -9.58
CA HIS A 12 25.24 -8.97 -10.50
C HIS A 12 24.76 -7.73 -9.74
N TRP A 13 23.99 -7.93 -8.66
CA TRP A 13 23.48 -6.82 -7.85
C TRP A 13 24.59 -6.01 -7.16
N ALA A 14 25.61 -6.68 -6.61
CA ALA A 14 26.76 -6.01 -5.99
C ALA A 14 27.58 -5.18 -7.00
N HIS A 15 27.73 -5.66 -8.24
CA HIS A 15 28.47 -4.94 -9.29
C HIS A 15 27.63 -3.86 -10.00
N SER A 16 26.32 -4.03 -10.14
CA SER A 16 25.43 -3.06 -10.81
C SER A 16 25.05 -1.87 -9.92
N GLY A 17 25.17 -2.02 -8.60
CA GLY A 17 24.74 -1.00 -7.61
C GLY A 17 25.46 0.34 -7.69
N GLY A 18 26.67 0.40 -8.26
CA GLY A 18 27.43 1.64 -8.40
C GLY A 18 26.97 2.56 -9.55
N ARG A 19 26.42 1.99 -10.64
CA ARG A 19 26.13 2.73 -11.89
C ARG A 19 24.68 3.24 -12.03
N GLN A 20 23.76 2.80 -11.16
CA GLN A 20 22.31 3.08 -11.28
C GLN A 20 21.68 3.76 -10.06
N ARG A 21 22.49 4.39 -9.18
CA ARG A 21 21.98 5.17 -8.05
C ARG A 21 21.05 6.28 -8.59
N GLY A 22 19.76 6.20 -8.25
CA GLY A 22 18.73 7.18 -8.65
C GLY A 22 17.76 6.75 -9.77
N GLN A 23 17.89 5.57 -10.37
CA GLN A 23 16.93 5.16 -11.41
C GLN A 23 15.60 4.62 -10.82
N PRO A 24 14.43 5.05 -11.31
CA PRO A 24 13.13 4.64 -10.78
C PRO A 24 12.85 3.14 -10.96
N LEU A 25 13.42 2.52 -12.00
CA LEU A 25 13.33 1.08 -12.26
C LEU A 25 13.99 0.24 -11.15
N ARG A 26 15.13 0.69 -10.62
CA ARG A 26 15.83 0.00 -9.53
C ARG A 26 15.03 0.06 -8.23
N HIS A 27 14.40 1.20 -7.95
CA HIS A 27 13.52 1.37 -6.79
C HIS A 27 12.29 0.46 -6.90
N PHE A 28 11.62 0.45 -8.06
CA PHE A 28 10.50 -0.46 -8.29
C PHE A 28 10.91 -1.92 -8.09
N TYR A 29 12.05 -2.34 -8.67
CA TYR A 29 12.58 -3.69 -8.51
C TYR A 29 12.86 -4.04 -7.04
N LEU A 30 13.57 -3.17 -6.32
CA LEU A 30 13.95 -3.39 -4.92
C LEU A 30 12.71 -3.58 -4.03
N TYR A 31 11.68 -2.76 -4.17
CA TYR A 31 10.51 -2.84 -3.30
C TYR A 31 9.48 -3.89 -3.74
N ALA A 32 9.17 -3.97 -5.04
CA ALA A 32 8.13 -4.86 -5.54
C ALA A 32 8.58 -6.32 -5.57
N PHE A 33 9.82 -6.59 -6.00
CA PHE A 33 10.30 -7.96 -6.17
C PHE A 33 11.18 -8.41 -5.01
N ALA A 34 12.10 -7.57 -4.54
CA ALA A 34 13.08 -8.02 -3.55
C ALA A 34 12.53 -7.96 -2.11
N LEU A 35 12.04 -6.79 -1.69
CA LEU A 35 11.50 -6.59 -0.34
C LEU A 35 10.16 -7.28 -0.16
N LEU A 36 9.17 -6.95 -1.02
CA LEU A 36 7.84 -7.54 -0.92
C LEU A 36 7.87 -9.04 -1.26
N GLY A 37 8.58 -9.45 -2.32
CA GLY A 37 8.69 -10.86 -2.67
C GLY A 37 9.39 -11.70 -1.60
N GLY A 38 10.50 -11.22 -1.03
CA GLY A 38 11.17 -11.90 0.09
C GLY A 38 10.27 -12.02 1.32
N ALA A 39 9.58 -10.94 1.70
CA ALA A 39 8.63 -10.95 2.81
C ALA A 39 7.44 -11.90 2.54
N ALA A 40 6.88 -11.88 1.34
CA ALA A 40 5.77 -12.73 0.94
C ALA A 40 6.15 -14.21 0.99
N VAL A 41 7.32 -14.59 0.46
CA VAL A 41 7.83 -15.96 0.53
C VAL A 41 8.06 -16.39 1.98
N ALA A 42 8.68 -15.55 2.80
CA ALA A 42 8.89 -15.85 4.21
C ALA A 42 7.55 -16.07 4.95
N ILE A 43 6.59 -15.18 4.73
CA ILE A 43 5.27 -15.24 5.36
C ILE A 43 4.50 -16.49 4.88
N ALA A 44 4.51 -16.80 3.58
CA ALA A 44 3.84 -17.97 3.03
C ALA A 44 4.47 -19.28 3.54
N ALA A 45 5.80 -19.35 3.62
CA ALA A 45 6.51 -20.51 4.16
C ALA A 45 6.22 -20.71 5.65
N ALA A 46 6.22 -19.63 6.44
CA ALA A 46 5.83 -19.66 7.85
C ALA A 46 4.37 -20.09 8.04
N ALA A 47 3.45 -19.53 7.24
CA ALA A 47 2.04 -19.91 7.25
C ALA A 47 1.85 -21.39 6.88
N THR A 48 2.60 -21.92 5.90
CA THR A 48 2.56 -23.34 5.52
C THR A 48 3.00 -24.25 6.67
N ALA A 49 4.12 -23.91 7.32
CA ALA A 49 4.61 -24.64 8.50
C ALA A 49 3.60 -24.61 9.66
N LEU A 50 3.03 -23.44 9.93
CA LEU A 50 2.04 -23.24 10.99
C LEU A 50 0.75 -24.01 10.70
N TYR A 51 0.20 -23.87 9.49
CA TYR A 51 -1.01 -24.58 9.07
C TYR A 51 -0.83 -26.09 9.16
N GLY A 52 0.24 -26.65 8.61
CA GLY A 52 0.47 -28.09 8.69
C GLY A 52 0.62 -28.56 10.14
N THR A 53 1.26 -27.78 11.01
CA THR A 53 1.37 -28.10 12.44
C THR A 53 0.00 -28.08 13.13
N LEU A 54 -0.81 -27.04 12.89
CA LEU A 54 -2.15 -26.92 13.46
C LEU A 54 -3.11 -27.99 12.92
N ALA A 55 -3.08 -28.27 11.62
CA ALA A 55 -3.92 -29.29 10.99
C ALA A 55 -3.65 -30.68 11.58
N TRP A 56 -2.38 -31.01 11.82
CA TRP A 56 -2.02 -32.26 12.50
C TRP A 56 -2.43 -32.26 13.97
N ALA A 57 -2.12 -31.18 14.71
CA ALA A 57 -2.43 -31.07 16.14
C ALA A 57 -3.94 -31.11 16.44
N LEU A 58 -4.76 -30.53 15.56
CA LEU A 58 -6.22 -30.55 15.66
C LEU A 58 -6.83 -31.87 15.17
N GLY A 59 -6.02 -32.77 14.58
CA GLY A 59 -6.49 -34.04 14.02
C GLY A 59 -7.36 -33.85 12.78
N ALA A 60 -6.99 -32.90 11.90
CA ALA A 60 -7.59 -32.73 10.58
C ALA A 60 -7.17 -33.83 9.58
N THR A 61 -6.02 -34.46 9.84
CA THR A 61 -5.53 -35.63 9.10
C THR A 61 -5.35 -36.84 10.03
N ALA A 62 -5.52 -38.04 9.48
CA ALA A 62 -5.22 -39.30 10.15
C ALA A 62 -3.81 -39.83 9.82
N GLU A 63 -3.02 -39.07 9.05
CA GLU A 63 -1.67 -39.48 8.66
C GLU A 63 -0.72 -39.53 9.85
N ALA A 64 0.17 -40.53 9.85
CA ALA A 64 1.26 -40.60 10.79
C ALA A 64 2.18 -39.37 10.65
N ALA A 65 2.69 -38.85 11.77
CA ALA A 65 3.49 -37.62 11.81
C ALA A 65 4.65 -37.62 10.79
N GLY A 66 5.35 -38.75 10.63
CA GLY A 66 6.48 -38.86 9.70
C GLY A 66 6.12 -38.72 8.21
N LEU A 67 4.87 -39.01 7.82
CA LEU A 67 4.38 -38.76 6.47
C LEU A 67 3.88 -37.33 6.33
N HIS A 68 3.07 -36.88 7.29
CA HIS A 68 2.48 -35.55 7.30
C HIS A 68 3.53 -34.44 7.22
N PHE A 69 4.60 -34.52 8.02
CA PHE A 69 5.60 -33.46 8.12
C PHE A 69 6.72 -33.49 7.05
N ARG A 70 6.57 -34.28 5.97
CA ARG A 70 7.56 -34.34 4.88
C ARG A 70 7.75 -33.01 4.15
N PHE A 71 6.79 -32.09 4.23
CA PHE A 71 6.91 -30.77 3.65
C PHE A 71 7.79 -29.80 4.47
N LEU A 72 8.07 -30.08 5.75
CA LEU A 72 8.77 -29.15 6.65
C LEU A 72 10.16 -28.74 6.14
N PRO A 73 11.05 -29.63 5.65
CA PRO A 73 12.34 -29.22 5.12
C PRO A 73 12.21 -28.21 3.95
N GLY A 74 11.21 -28.38 3.10
CA GLY A 74 10.90 -27.45 2.01
C GLY A 74 10.41 -26.11 2.53
N ALA A 75 9.48 -26.11 3.49
CA ALA A 75 8.97 -24.90 4.13
C ALA A 75 10.08 -24.13 4.86
N VAL A 76 10.95 -24.81 5.62
CA VAL A 76 12.09 -24.21 6.30
C VAL A 76 13.08 -23.61 5.30
N SER A 77 13.37 -24.32 4.21
CA SER A 77 14.25 -23.81 3.15
C SER A 77 13.69 -22.54 2.51
N ALA A 78 12.40 -22.55 2.15
CA ALA A 78 11.71 -21.39 1.59
C ALA A 78 11.68 -20.21 2.58
N LEU A 79 11.44 -20.47 3.87
CA LEU A 79 11.47 -19.47 4.92
C LEU A 79 12.85 -18.83 5.04
N LEU A 80 13.91 -19.63 5.09
CA LEU A 80 15.29 -19.13 5.16
C LEU A 80 15.65 -18.29 3.93
N VAL A 81 15.27 -18.74 2.73
CA VAL A 81 15.47 -17.98 1.49
C VAL A 81 14.71 -16.65 1.53
N GLY A 82 13.42 -16.68 1.88
CA GLY A 82 12.57 -15.49 1.97
C GLY A 82 13.10 -14.48 2.99
N VAL A 83 13.42 -14.93 4.21
CA VAL A 83 13.98 -14.10 5.27
C VAL A 83 15.34 -13.52 4.88
N THR A 84 16.21 -14.31 4.26
CA THR A 84 17.53 -13.84 3.82
C THR A 84 17.41 -12.77 2.74
N LEU A 85 16.57 -13.01 1.71
CA LEU A 85 16.30 -12.03 0.66
C LEU A 85 15.72 -10.75 1.23
N TRP A 86 14.74 -10.87 2.11
CA TRP A 86 14.11 -9.74 2.77
C TRP A 86 15.11 -8.94 3.62
N ALA A 87 15.84 -9.60 4.52
CA ALA A 87 16.79 -8.97 5.44
C ALA A 87 17.93 -8.28 4.68
N TYR A 88 18.48 -8.91 3.65
CA TYR A 88 19.52 -8.33 2.82
C TYR A 88 19.05 -7.02 2.17
N HIS A 89 17.90 -7.04 1.48
CA HIS A 89 17.40 -5.87 0.77
C HIS A 89 16.87 -4.79 1.74
N TRP A 90 16.39 -5.18 2.92
CA TRP A 90 16.04 -4.25 4.00
C TRP A 90 17.26 -3.47 4.46
N LEU A 91 18.39 -4.14 4.68
CA LEU A 91 19.66 -3.50 5.04
C LEU A 91 20.19 -2.58 3.93
N VAL A 92 20.05 -2.98 2.66
CA VAL A 92 20.40 -2.13 1.52
C VAL A 92 19.53 -0.87 1.49
N ALA A 93 18.20 -1.01 1.63
CA ALA A 93 17.28 0.12 1.66
C ALA A 93 17.52 1.08 2.84
N GLN A 94 17.99 0.55 3.98
CA GLN A 94 18.40 1.40 5.11
C GLN A 94 19.67 2.21 4.82
N ARG A 95 20.67 1.59 4.19
CA ARG A 95 21.96 2.23 3.89
C ARG A 95 21.86 3.32 2.84
N GLU A 96 20.98 3.17 1.86
CA GLU A 96 20.87 4.12 0.74
C GLU A 96 20.06 5.39 1.05
N GLN A 97 19.67 5.63 2.33
CA GLN A 97 18.77 6.73 2.74
C GLN A 97 17.58 6.92 1.77
N GLU A 98 17.05 5.78 1.34
CA GLU A 98 16.03 5.65 0.30
C GLU A 98 14.78 6.50 0.55
N GLU A 99 14.17 6.94 -0.56
CA GLU A 99 13.05 7.88 -0.57
C GLU A 99 11.92 7.47 0.38
N ALA A 100 11.45 8.41 1.20
CA ALA A 100 10.34 8.19 2.13
C ALA A 100 9.06 7.65 1.44
N ALA A 101 8.87 7.95 0.16
CA ALA A 101 7.76 7.45 -0.65
C ALA A 101 7.80 5.94 -0.88
N ALA A 102 8.98 5.36 -1.13
CA ALA A 102 9.12 3.93 -1.39
C ALA A 102 8.88 3.11 -0.10
N ARG A 103 9.41 3.57 1.03
CA ARG A 103 9.15 2.98 2.36
C ARG A 103 7.67 3.04 2.76
N ARG A 104 6.97 4.12 2.41
CA ARG A 104 5.51 4.22 2.60
C ARG A 104 4.76 3.17 1.79
N THR A 105 5.10 3.07 0.50
CA THR A 105 4.46 2.11 -0.42
C THR A 105 4.63 0.68 0.08
N TYR A 106 5.84 0.32 0.50
CA TYR A 106 6.12 -0.99 1.08
C TYR A 106 5.26 -1.31 2.30
N ASP A 107 5.14 -0.37 3.24
CA ASP A 107 4.33 -0.57 4.44
C ASP A 107 2.84 -0.73 4.12
N TYR A 108 2.33 -0.01 3.13
CA TYR A 108 0.95 -0.18 2.67
C TYR A 108 0.74 -1.52 1.95
N LEU A 109 1.73 -2.03 1.22
CA LEU A 109 1.68 -3.36 0.62
C LEU A 109 1.65 -4.47 1.68
N LEU A 110 2.48 -4.37 2.72
CA LEU A 110 2.43 -5.31 3.84
C LEU A 110 1.14 -5.20 4.65
N THR A 111 0.64 -3.97 4.83
CA THR A 111 -0.68 -3.77 5.44
C THR A 111 -1.77 -4.46 4.62
N ALA A 112 -1.75 -4.31 3.30
CA ALA A 112 -2.70 -4.96 2.40
C ALA A 112 -2.59 -6.49 2.46
N GLN A 113 -1.38 -7.04 2.51
CA GLN A 113 -1.18 -8.49 2.64
C GLN A 113 -1.73 -9.03 3.97
N GLY A 114 -1.44 -8.34 5.09
CA GLY A 114 -2.00 -8.69 6.40
C GLY A 114 -3.52 -8.59 6.41
N LEU A 115 -4.08 -7.51 5.86
CA LEU A 115 -5.54 -7.34 5.73
C LEU A 115 -6.17 -8.44 4.88
N GLY A 116 -5.53 -8.82 3.77
CA GLY A 116 -6.00 -9.91 2.91
C GLY A 116 -6.09 -11.25 3.64
N ALA A 117 -5.10 -11.57 4.47
CA ALA A 117 -5.14 -12.75 5.33
C ALA A 117 -6.29 -12.70 6.34
N LEU A 118 -6.53 -11.53 6.94
CA LEU A 118 -7.63 -11.33 7.89
C LEU A 118 -9.01 -11.39 7.24
N VAL A 119 -9.17 -10.83 6.04
CA VAL A 119 -10.38 -10.94 5.23
C VAL A 119 -10.67 -12.41 4.90
N ALA A 120 -9.65 -13.16 4.46
CA ALA A 120 -9.77 -14.59 4.20
C ALA A 120 -10.14 -15.37 5.47
N ALA A 121 -9.54 -15.03 6.62
CA ALA A 121 -9.90 -15.61 7.92
C ALA A 121 -11.36 -15.35 8.29
N THR A 122 -11.85 -14.10 8.21
CA THR A 122 -13.26 -13.78 8.51
C THR A 122 -14.22 -14.54 7.60
N LEU A 123 -13.91 -14.59 6.31
CA LEU A 123 -14.71 -15.30 5.31
C LEU A 123 -14.76 -16.81 5.63
N LEU A 124 -13.61 -17.43 5.91
CA LEU A 124 -13.53 -18.85 6.23
C LEU A 124 -14.24 -19.17 7.55
N LEU A 125 -14.10 -18.32 8.57
CA LEU A 125 -14.79 -18.47 9.86
C LEU A 125 -16.31 -18.54 9.63
N VAL A 126 -16.87 -17.55 8.94
CA VAL A 126 -18.32 -17.48 8.72
C VAL A 126 -18.79 -18.63 7.84
N ALA A 127 -18.06 -18.95 6.76
CA ALA A 127 -18.40 -20.06 5.90
C ALA A 127 -18.41 -21.40 6.67
N THR A 128 -17.42 -21.63 7.54
CA THR A 128 -17.30 -22.83 8.38
C THR A 128 -18.43 -22.89 9.40
N LEU A 129 -18.71 -21.78 10.09
CA LEU A 129 -19.80 -21.71 11.08
C LEU A 129 -21.17 -21.96 10.44
N VAL A 130 -21.43 -21.38 9.28
CA VAL A 130 -22.67 -21.64 8.53
C VAL A 130 -22.74 -23.10 8.11
N ALA A 131 -21.65 -23.67 7.58
CA ALA A 131 -21.62 -25.07 7.18
C ALA A 131 -21.80 -26.05 8.34
N LEU A 132 -21.30 -25.74 9.54
CA LEU A 132 -21.56 -26.50 10.76
C LEU A 132 -23.01 -26.36 11.22
N ALA A 133 -23.55 -25.14 11.23
CA ALA A 133 -24.93 -24.88 11.65
C ALA A 133 -25.98 -25.48 10.71
N THR A 134 -25.59 -25.80 9.48
CA THR A 134 -26.46 -26.37 8.43
C THR A 134 -26.09 -27.81 8.09
N GLU A 135 -25.29 -28.47 8.95
CA GLU A 135 -24.72 -29.78 8.64
C GLU A 135 -25.78 -30.85 8.40
N ASP A 136 -26.87 -30.84 9.17
CA ASP A 136 -28.00 -31.76 9.03
C ASP A 136 -28.74 -31.61 7.70
N ALA A 137 -28.67 -30.42 7.06
CA ALA A 137 -29.34 -30.12 5.80
C ALA A 137 -28.60 -30.70 4.57
N ARG A 138 -27.39 -31.26 4.76
CA ARG A 138 -26.55 -31.81 3.69
C ARG A 138 -27.08 -33.14 3.12
N GLY A 139 -28.03 -33.79 3.78
CA GLY A 139 -28.48 -35.14 3.43
C GLY A 139 -27.35 -36.16 3.56
N THR A 140 -27.39 -37.24 2.78
CA THR A 140 -26.41 -38.36 2.84
C THR A 140 -25.04 -38.06 2.21
N VAL A 141 -24.72 -36.80 1.88
CA VAL A 141 -23.39 -36.43 1.39
C VAL A 141 -22.40 -36.58 2.53
N ALA A 142 -21.67 -37.70 2.52
CA ALA A 142 -20.66 -38.04 3.51
C ALA A 142 -19.54 -37.00 3.51
N SER A 143 -19.67 -35.98 4.36
CA SER A 143 -18.57 -35.11 4.70
C SER A 143 -17.59 -35.90 5.56
N ARG A 144 -16.29 -35.72 5.35
CA ARG A 144 -15.27 -36.36 6.18
C ARG A 144 -15.53 -36.00 7.65
N PRO A 145 -15.59 -36.97 8.58
CA PRO A 145 -15.72 -36.66 10.00
C PRO A 145 -14.62 -35.67 10.43
N GLY A 146 -15.03 -34.56 11.06
CA GLY A 146 -14.10 -33.54 11.53
C GLY A 146 -13.50 -32.63 10.44
N TRP A 147 -14.12 -32.52 9.26
CA TRP A 147 -13.69 -31.63 8.17
C TRP A 147 -13.39 -30.19 8.63
N TRP A 148 -14.18 -29.67 9.57
CA TRP A 148 -14.05 -28.32 10.13
C TRP A 148 -12.70 -28.06 10.82
N ARG A 149 -11.98 -29.12 11.23
CA ARG A 149 -10.67 -29.00 11.87
C ARG A 149 -9.62 -28.47 10.91
N ASP A 150 -9.75 -28.80 9.63
CA ASP A 150 -8.86 -28.31 8.58
C ASP A 150 -9.11 -26.81 8.33
N ASP A 151 -10.38 -26.43 8.17
CA ASP A 151 -10.79 -25.03 8.03
C ASP A 151 -10.39 -24.22 9.27
N LEU A 152 -10.53 -24.78 10.48
CA LEU A 152 -10.08 -24.15 11.72
C LEU A 152 -8.56 -23.96 11.75
N ALA A 153 -7.77 -24.96 11.32
CA ALA A 153 -6.32 -24.83 11.24
C ALA A 153 -5.90 -23.71 10.28
N LEU A 154 -6.55 -23.62 9.11
CA LEU A 154 -6.31 -22.57 8.13
C LEU A 154 -6.73 -21.20 8.66
N LEU A 155 -7.91 -21.10 9.27
CA LEU A 155 -8.42 -19.89 9.91
C LEU A 155 -7.43 -19.35 10.94
N LEU A 156 -6.99 -20.21 11.87
CA LEU A 156 -6.05 -19.84 12.92
C LEU A 156 -4.70 -19.43 12.34
N THR A 157 -4.22 -20.11 11.30
CA THR A 157 -2.99 -19.73 10.60
C THR A 157 -3.09 -18.33 10.00
N LEU A 158 -4.16 -18.07 9.23
CA LEU A 158 -4.38 -16.79 8.59
C LEU A 158 -4.53 -15.66 9.62
N ALA A 159 -5.19 -15.92 10.76
CA ALA A 159 -5.32 -14.95 11.84
C ALA A 159 -3.96 -14.70 12.55
N LEU A 160 -3.24 -15.76 12.93
CA LEU A 160 -1.96 -15.65 13.63
C LEU A 160 -0.87 -14.97 12.79
N VAL A 161 -0.94 -15.09 11.47
CA VAL A 161 -0.02 -14.41 10.54
C VAL A 161 -0.54 -13.02 10.17
N GLY A 162 -1.83 -12.91 9.87
CA GLY A 162 -2.46 -11.67 9.38
C GLY A 162 -2.54 -10.59 10.45
N VAL A 163 -2.92 -10.93 11.69
CA VAL A 163 -3.11 -9.94 12.78
C VAL A 163 -1.80 -9.19 13.05
N PRO A 164 -0.65 -9.84 13.31
CA PRO A 164 0.58 -9.11 13.62
C PRO A 164 1.06 -8.24 12.47
N VAL A 165 0.99 -8.74 11.23
CA VAL A 165 1.43 -8.01 10.03
C VAL A 165 0.55 -6.79 9.80
N TRP A 166 -0.77 -6.97 9.76
CA TRP A 166 -1.70 -5.86 9.56
C TRP A 166 -1.58 -4.84 10.70
N TRP A 167 -1.67 -5.28 11.95
CA TRP A 167 -1.64 -4.40 13.12
C TRP A 167 -0.38 -3.56 13.16
N TYR A 168 0.80 -4.17 13.02
CA TYR A 168 2.07 -3.47 13.12
C TYR A 168 2.25 -2.41 12.02
N HIS A 169 2.02 -2.79 10.75
CA HIS A 169 2.24 -1.88 9.62
C HIS A 169 1.17 -0.79 9.52
N TRP A 170 -0.09 -1.15 9.75
CA TRP A 170 -1.19 -0.19 9.75
C TRP A 170 -1.08 0.80 10.91
N TRP A 171 -0.84 0.32 12.14
CA TRP A 171 -0.72 1.19 13.32
C TRP A 171 0.40 2.23 13.16
N ARG A 172 1.57 1.80 12.65
CA ARG A 172 2.68 2.71 12.39
C ARG A 172 2.30 3.81 11.40
N ARG A 173 1.62 3.45 10.31
CA ARG A 173 1.20 4.41 9.27
C ARG A 173 0.04 5.29 9.72
N GLN A 174 -0.87 4.75 10.52
CA GLN A 174 -1.96 5.51 11.12
C GLN A 174 -1.44 6.56 12.12
N ARG A 175 -0.40 6.25 12.90
CA ARG A 175 0.29 7.25 13.73
C ARG A 175 1.01 8.31 12.90
N ALA A 176 1.63 7.91 11.79
CA ALA A 176 2.28 8.84 10.86
C ALA A 176 1.25 9.77 10.16
N ALA A 177 -0.02 9.37 10.07
CA ALA A 177 -1.10 10.16 9.48
C ALA A 177 -1.43 11.45 10.24
N ALA A 178 -0.79 11.72 11.39
CA ALA A 178 -0.80 13.05 12.01
C ALA A 178 -0.17 14.13 11.10
N SER A 179 0.81 13.75 10.28
CA SER A 179 1.43 14.62 9.27
C SER A 179 0.52 14.80 8.04
N PRO A 180 0.32 16.04 7.53
CA PRO A 180 -0.39 16.27 6.27
C PRO A 180 0.25 15.56 5.06
N GLN A 181 1.59 15.42 5.05
CA GLN A 181 2.34 14.75 4.00
C GLN A 181 2.02 13.25 3.91
N GLU A 182 1.73 12.59 5.04
CA GLU A 182 1.29 11.19 5.05
C GLU A 182 -0.16 11.06 4.52
N ARG A 183 -1.06 11.95 4.96
CA ARG A 183 -2.47 11.97 4.50
C ARG A 183 -2.60 12.23 3.00
N ALA A 184 -1.75 13.11 2.47
CA ALA A 184 -1.70 13.42 1.04
C ALA A 184 -0.97 12.35 0.20
N SER A 185 -0.39 11.32 0.82
CA SER A 185 0.41 10.34 0.09
C SER A 185 -0.41 9.45 -0.85
N LEU A 186 0.12 9.22 -2.05
CA LEU A 186 -0.52 8.35 -3.04
C LEU A 186 -0.72 6.92 -2.50
N ALA A 187 0.25 6.39 -1.75
CA ALA A 187 0.19 5.04 -1.21
C ALA A 187 -0.98 4.86 -0.22
N ARG A 188 -1.19 5.82 0.70
CA ARG A 188 -2.32 5.81 1.62
C ARG A 188 -3.65 5.91 0.89
N ARG A 189 -3.72 6.80 -0.12
CA ARG A 189 -4.89 6.95 -0.97
C ARG A 189 -5.22 5.64 -1.70
N LEU A 190 -4.25 5.05 -2.41
CA LEU A 190 -4.45 3.79 -3.13
C LEU A 190 -4.89 2.66 -2.18
N PHE A 191 -4.30 2.55 -1.00
CA PHE A 191 -4.68 1.55 -0.01
C PHE A 191 -6.13 1.74 0.49
N LEU A 192 -6.49 2.95 0.92
CA LEU A 192 -7.84 3.23 1.46
C LEU A 192 -8.93 3.10 0.40
N TYR A 193 -8.74 3.73 -0.76
CA TYR A 193 -9.73 3.62 -1.84
C TYR A 193 -9.78 2.20 -2.41
N GLY A 194 -8.64 1.52 -2.54
CA GLY A 194 -8.57 0.14 -3.02
C GLY A 194 -9.27 -0.84 -2.09
N SER A 195 -9.01 -0.75 -0.77
CA SER A 195 -9.68 -1.60 0.23
C SER A 195 -11.20 -1.37 0.28
N LEU A 196 -11.64 -0.11 0.21
CA LEU A 196 -13.07 0.24 0.16
C LEU A 196 -13.72 -0.23 -1.14
N ALA A 197 -13.08 -0.02 -2.29
CA ALA A 197 -13.59 -0.49 -3.58
C ALA A 197 -13.74 -2.01 -3.57
N LEU A 198 -12.72 -2.73 -3.09
CA LEU A 198 -12.78 -4.19 -2.96
C LEU A 198 -13.92 -4.64 -2.03
N ALA A 199 -14.10 -3.98 -0.88
CA ALA A 199 -15.21 -4.27 0.02
C ALA A 199 -16.58 -4.05 -0.64
N VAL A 200 -16.76 -2.94 -1.38
CA VAL A 200 -18.00 -2.65 -2.12
C VAL A 200 -18.25 -3.69 -3.21
N PHE A 201 -17.27 -3.99 -4.07
CA PHE A 201 -17.44 -4.99 -5.14
C PHE A 201 -17.70 -6.39 -4.59
N ALA A 202 -16.99 -6.77 -3.53
CA ALA A 202 -17.21 -8.03 -2.85
C ALA A 202 -18.62 -8.10 -2.24
N SER A 203 -19.12 -6.99 -1.67
CA SER A 203 -20.47 -6.91 -1.11
C SER A 203 -21.54 -7.02 -2.20
N LEU A 204 -21.36 -6.33 -3.33
CA LEU A 204 -22.26 -6.43 -4.48
C LEU A 204 -22.33 -7.86 -5.02
N GLY A 205 -21.17 -8.52 -5.21
CA GLY A 205 -21.10 -9.91 -5.67
C GLY A 205 -21.75 -10.87 -4.67
N GLY A 206 -21.41 -10.76 -3.39
CA GLY A 206 -22.00 -11.59 -2.32
C GLY A 206 -23.50 -11.42 -2.21
N LEU A 207 -23.99 -10.17 -2.20
CA LEU A 207 -25.43 -9.87 -2.13
C LEU A 207 -26.17 -10.35 -3.37
N SER A 208 -25.61 -10.15 -4.57
CA SER A 208 -26.19 -10.63 -5.82
C SER A 208 -26.34 -12.15 -5.82
N HIS A 209 -25.32 -12.89 -5.38
CA HIS A 209 -25.39 -14.35 -5.30
C HIS A 209 -26.41 -14.81 -4.25
N LEU A 210 -26.48 -14.18 -3.07
CA LEU A 210 -27.51 -14.52 -2.07
C LEU A 210 -28.93 -14.23 -2.58
N LEU A 211 -29.13 -13.11 -3.28
CA LEU A 211 -30.42 -12.79 -3.88
C LEU A 211 -30.82 -13.85 -4.92
N TYR A 212 -29.87 -14.27 -5.77
CA TYR A 212 -30.08 -15.35 -6.72
C TYR A 212 -30.53 -16.64 -6.03
N LEU A 213 -29.82 -17.07 -4.97
CA LEU A 213 -30.17 -18.27 -4.21
C LEU A 213 -31.56 -18.15 -3.56
N LEU A 214 -31.88 -16.99 -2.99
CA LEU A 214 -33.18 -16.76 -2.35
C LEU A 214 -34.34 -16.80 -3.37
N VAL A 215 -34.15 -16.16 -4.53
CA VAL A 215 -35.15 -16.18 -5.61
C VAL A 215 -35.34 -17.61 -6.12
N ASN A 216 -34.25 -18.35 -6.36
CA ASN A 216 -34.34 -19.73 -6.83
C ASN A 216 -35.06 -20.63 -5.82
N ALA A 217 -34.70 -20.52 -4.54
CA ALA A 217 -35.34 -21.25 -3.45
C ALA A 217 -36.84 -20.93 -3.33
N LEU A 218 -37.23 -19.66 -3.52
CA LEU A 218 -38.63 -19.25 -3.49
C LEU A 218 -39.41 -19.79 -4.69
N LEU A 219 -38.81 -19.80 -5.89
CA LEU A 219 -39.42 -20.37 -7.10
C LEU A 219 -39.62 -21.88 -6.99
N GLU A 220 -38.68 -22.58 -6.34
CA GLU A 220 -38.74 -24.02 -6.07
C GLU A 220 -39.59 -24.37 -4.83
N ALA A 221 -40.06 -23.35 -4.09
CA ALA A 221 -40.73 -23.50 -2.80
C ALA A 221 -39.90 -24.31 -1.75
N ASP A 222 -38.57 -24.22 -1.83
CA ASP A 222 -37.59 -24.89 -0.95
C ASP A 222 -36.75 -23.87 -0.16
N LEU A 223 -37.41 -23.15 0.75
CA LEU A 223 -36.71 -22.29 1.73
C LEU A 223 -36.19 -23.12 2.90
N SER A 224 -35.07 -23.82 2.68
CA SER A 224 -34.43 -24.69 3.66
C SER A 224 -33.04 -24.24 4.08
N ALA A 225 -32.46 -24.88 5.10
CA ALA A 225 -31.10 -24.63 5.57
C ALA A 225 -30.02 -24.86 4.48
N ARG A 226 -30.37 -25.56 3.39
CA ARG A 226 -29.52 -25.71 2.20
C ARG A 226 -29.18 -24.37 1.56
N VAL A 227 -30.12 -23.42 1.51
CA VAL A 227 -29.89 -22.08 0.93
C VAL A 227 -28.76 -21.35 1.67
N ALA A 228 -28.74 -21.44 3.01
CA ALA A 228 -27.69 -20.85 3.83
C ALA A 228 -26.34 -21.56 3.60
N TYR A 229 -26.34 -22.89 3.49
CA TYR A 229 -25.13 -23.67 3.18
C TYR A 229 -24.54 -23.28 1.82
N ASP A 230 -25.35 -23.20 0.77
CA ASP A 230 -24.91 -22.83 -0.58
C ASP A 230 -24.43 -21.38 -0.62
N GLY A 231 -25.08 -20.51 0.15
CA GLY A 231 -24.71 -19.10 0.32
C GLY A 231 -23.54 -18.82 1.27
N ARG A 232 -22.98 -19.82 1.95
CA ARG A 232 -22.01 -19.61 3.06
C ARG A 232 -20.79 -18.77 2.68
N TRP A 233 -20.28 -18.93 1.45
CA TRP A 233 -19.14 -18.16 0.97
C TRP A 233 -19.53 -16.70 0.72
N SER A 234 -20.72 -16.44 0.19
CA SER A 234 -21.25 -15.09 0.03
C SER A 234 -21.50 -14.42 1.38
N LEU A 235 -22.04 -15.17 2.36
CA LEU A 235 -22.19 -14.69 3.75
C LEU A 235 -20.82 -14.34 4.35
N GLY A 236 -19.81 -15.18 4.14
CA GLY A 236 -18.44 -14.91 4.59
C GLY A 236 -17.82 -13.68 3.94
N VAL A 237 -18.02 -13.49 2.63
CA VAL A 237 -17.59 -12.29 1.90
C VAL A 237 -18.26 -11.03 2.48
N LEU A 238 -19.58 -11.06 2.67
CA LEU A 238 -20.33 -9.94 3.23
C LEU A 238 -19.90 -9.61 4.65
N ALA A 239 -19.68 -10.64 5.48
CA ALA A 239 -19.19 -10.45 6.84
C ALA A 239 -17.78 -9.85 6.86
N ALA A 240 -16.88 -10.30 5.97
CA ALA A 240 -15.55 -9.70 5.86
C ALA A 240 -15.63 -8.24 5.41
N ALA A 241 -16.45 -7.92 4.40
CA ALA A 241 -16.66 -6.54 3.97
C ALA A 241 -17.26 -5.67 5.08
N ALA A 242 -18.24 -6.18 5.84
CA ALA A 242 -18.88 -5.48 6.95
C ALA A 242 -17.93 -5.30 8.16
N CYS A 243 -17.00 -6.23 8.39
CA CYS A 243 -16.01 -6.13 9.46
C CYS A 243 -14.91 -5.11 9.14
N TRP A 244 -14.35 -5.19 7.94
CA TRP A 244 -13.13 -4.44 7.58
C TRP A 244 -13.42 -3.13 6.84
N GLY A 245 -14.51 -3.05 6.08
CA GLY A 245 -14.88 -1.88 5.27
C GLY A 245 -15.15 -0.61 6.11
N PRO A 246 -16.07 -0.65 7.09
CA PRO A 246 -16.40 0.52 7.92
C PRO A 246 -15.18 1.12 8.62
N TYR A 247 -14.24 0.29 9.08
CA TYR A 247 -13.02 0.76 9.71
C TYR A 247 -12.17 1.64 8.78
N HIS A 248 -11.92 1.16 7.55
CA HIS A 248 -11.14 1.91 6.56
C HIS A 248 -11.92 3.12 6.02
N TRP A 249 -13.25 3.06 6.00
CA TRP A 249 -14.11 4.19 5.69
C TRP A 249 -13.97 5.31 6.73
N LEU A 250 -14.02 4.96 8.02
CA LEU A 250 -13.81 5.91 9.11
C LEU A 250 -12.41 6.53 9.06
N ALA A 251 -11.38 5.73 8.74
CA ALA A 251 -10.03 6.25 8.55
C ALA A 251 -9.94 7.26 7.40
N LEU A 252 -10.64 7.01 6.29
CA LEU A 252 -10.71 7.95 5.15
C LEU A 252 -11.46 9.23 5.53
N LEU A 253 -12.58 9.13 6.25
CA LEU A 253 -13.31 10.29 6.73
C LEU A 253 -12.46 11.15 7.67
N GLU A 254 -11.69 10.50 8.53
CA GLU A 254 -10.79 11.17 9.45
C GLU A 254 -9.66 11.91 8.72
N ASP A 255 -9.12 11.32 7.65
CA ASP A 255 -8.12 11.99 6.82
C ASP A 255 -8.70 13.24 6.14
N ARG A 256 -9.95 13.17 5.67
CA ARG A 256 -10.66 14.30 5.05
C ARG A 256 -10.98 15.41 6.05
N ARG A 257 -11.37 15.07 7.28
CA ARG A 257 -11.63 16.05 8.36
C ARG A 257 -10.37 16.81 8.78
N ARG A 258 -9.20 16.16 8.68
CA ARG A 258 -7.89 16.77 8.97
C ARG A 258 -7.18 17.32 7.74
N ALA A 259 -7.80 17.28 6.56
CA ALA A 259 -7.27 18.01 5.44
C ALA A 259 -7.40 19.51 5.79
N PRO A 260 -6.35 20.32 5.59
CA PRO A 260 -6.53 21.77 5.63
C PRO A 260 -7.69 22.11 4.70
N GLU A 261 -8.60 23.00 5.10
CA GLU A 261 -9.61 23.52 4.18
C GLU A 261 -8.86 23.95 2.91
N GLU A 262 -9.40 23.59 1.73
CA GLU A 262 -8.74 23.78 0.43
C GLU A 262 -8.32 25.24 0.13
N GLY A 263 -8.59 26.20 1.05
CA GLY A 263 -8.19 27.60 1.00
C GLY A 263 -6.99 28.04 1.87
N GLU A 264 -6.40 27.22 2.75
CA GLU A 264 -5.33 27.71 3.66
C GLU A 264 -3.89 27.60 3.11
N LEU A 265 -3.63 26.75 2.12
CA LEU A 265 -2.34 26.72 1.44
C LEU A 265 -2.49 27.42 0.08
N PRO A 266 -1.90 28.61 -0.11
CA PRO A 266 -1.99 29.30 -1.39
C PRO A 266 -1.50 28.35 -2.50
N PRO A 267 -2.25 28.20 -3.60
CA PRO A 267 -1.88 27.26 -4.66
C PRO A 267 -0.46 27.56 -5.13
N ALA A 268 0.38 26.52 -5.18
CA ALA A 268 1.76 26.63 -5.64
C ALA A 268 1.80 27.43 -6.96
N LYS A 269 2.41 28.62 -6.89
CA LYS A 269 2.46 29.57 -7.99
C LYS A 269 3.51 29.08 -8.99
N LEU A 270 3.12 28.99 -10.26
CA LEU A 270 4.04 28.79 -11.38
C LEU A 270 4.78 30.11 -11.62
N VAL A 271 5.99 30.21 -11.06
CA VAL A 271 6.84 31.39 -11.18
C VAL A 271 7.69 31.28 -12.44
N THR A 272 7.56 32.26 -13.32
CA THR A 272 8.42 32.49 -14.48
C THR A 272 9.26 33.73 -14.21
N VAL A 273 10.58 33.63 -14.29
CA VAL A 273 11.50 34.77 -14.07
C VAL A 273 12.06 35.20 -15.41
N LEU A 274 11.83 36.45 -15.78
CA LEU A 274 12.42 37.11 -16.94
C LEU A 274 13.59 37.97 -16.46
N VAL A 275 14.81 37.61 -16.86
CA VAL A 275 16.05 38.24 -16.39
C VAL A 275 17.08 38.35 -17.52
N GLY A 276 18.02 39.30 -17.41
CA GLY A 276 19.17 39.41 -18.34
C GLY A 276 20.12 38.20 -18.27
N GLU A 277 21.09 38.14 -19.19
CA GLU A 277 22.11 37.07 -19.24
C GLU A 277 22.85 36.90 -17.90
N ASP A 278 23.21 38.02 -17.26
CA ASP A 278 23.99 38.06 -16.01
C ASP A 278 23.17 37.76 -14.73
N GLY A 279 21.88 37.45 -14.85
CA GLY A 279 20.99 37.27 -13.69
C GLY A 279 20.97 35.89 -13.03
N GLY A 280 21.95 35.02 -13.31
CA GLY A 280 21.99 33.66 -12.78
C GLY A 280 21.96 33.59 -11.24
N ALA A 281 22.77 34.42 -10.58
CA ALA A 281 22.86 34.46 -9.11
C ALA A 281 21.53 34.83 -8.43
N PHE A 282 20.73 35.69 -9.06
CA PHE A 282 19.41 36.06 -8.55
C PHE A 282 18.42 34.91 -8.65
N VAL A 283 18.44 34.16 -9.76
CA VAL A 283 17.58 32.98 -9.95
C VAL A 283 17.91 31.92 -8.90
N GLU A 284 19.19 31.61 -8.69
CA GLU A 284 19.60 30.61 -7.70
C GLU A 284 19.18 31.01 -6.28
N ALA A 285 19.36 32.28 -5.92
CA ALA A 285 18.94 32.80 -4.62
C ALA A 285 17.41 32.76 -4.44
N LEU A 286 16.65 33.04 -5.50
CA LEU A 286 15.18 32.99 -5.48
C LEU A 286 14.66 31.55 -5.40
N GLU A 287 15.25 30.61 -6.14
CA GLU A 287 14.91 29.19 -6.05
C GLU A 287 15.20 28.62 -4.66
N ALA A 288 16.35 28.98 -4.08
CA ALA A 288 16.71 28.59 -2.73
C ALA A 288 15.73 29.14 -1.68
N HIS A 289 15.25 30.38 -1.86
CA HIS A 289 14.31 31.02 -0.93
C HIS A 289 12.87 30.50 -1.08
N LEU A 290 12.40 30.28 -2.30
CA LEU A 290 11.05 29.76 -2.56
C LEU A 290 10.92 28.26 -2.33
N GLY A 291 12.04 27.52 -2.30
CA GLY A 291 12.05 26.06 -2.18
C GLY A 291 11.43 25.35 -3.40
N GLN A 292 11.29 26.05 -4.53
CA GLN A 292 10.78 25.52 -5.80
C GLN A 292 11.62 26.05 -6.97
N ARG A 293 11.73 25.23 -8.02
CA ARG A 293 12.34 25.67 -9.28
C ARG A 293 11.45 26.66 -10.01
N VAL A 294 12.06 27.65 -10.63
CA VAL A 294 11.38 28.67 -11.43
C VAL A 294 11.65 28.46 -12.91
N ARG A 295 10.72 28.88 -13.77
CA ARG A 295 10.94 28.87 -15.21
C ARG A 295 11.71 30.13 -15.59
N VAL A 296 12.94 30.01 -16.07
CA VAL A 296 13.75 31.17 -16.49
C VAL A 296 13.50 31.49 -17.96
N LEU A 297 13.25 32.77 -18.26
CA LEU A 297 13.27 33.35 -19.59
C LEU A 297 14.39 34.40 -19.62
N ARG A 298 15.18 34.41 -20.69
CA ARG A 298 16.26 35.38 -20.89
C ARG A 298 15.77 36.55 -21.73
N ARG A 299 16.07 37.77 -21.31
CA ARG A 299 15.82 38.97 -22.14
C ARG A 299 16.82 39.03 -23.29
N ALA A 300 16.31 39.34 -24.47
CA ALA A 300 17.13 39.62 -25.66
C ALA A 300 17.58 41.08 -25.76
N ASP A 301 17.08 41.95 -24.87
CA ASP A 301 17.39 43.39 -24.89
C ASP A 301 18.85 43.63 -24.46
N PRO A 302 19.64 44.39 -25.24
CA PRO A 302 21.03 44.70 -24.89
C PRO A 302 21.10 45.66 -23.70
N GLY A 303 22.09 45.43 -22.81
CA GLY A 303 22.37 46.33 -21.69
C GLY A 303 21.49 46.17 -20.44
N VAL A 304 20.72 45.06 -20.34
CA VAL A 304 19.95 44.75 -19.12
C VAL A 304 20.90 44.28 -18.02
N GLY A 305 21.17 45.17 -17.05
CA GLY A 305 22.01 44.85 -15.89
C GLY A 305 21.38 43.83 -14.95
N ALA A 306 22.21 43.15 -14.17
CA ALA A 306 21.77 42.15 -13.20
C ALA A 306 20.98 42.78 -12.04
N PRO A 307 19.88 42.15 -11.59
CA PRO A 307 19.15 42.59 -10.39
C PRO A 307 20.00 42.40 -9.13
N SER A 308 19.83 43.28 -8.15
CA SER A 308 20.50 43.16 -6.86
C SER A 308 19.93 42.00 -6.04
N VAL A 309 20.81 41.28 -5.35
CA VAL A 309 20.44 40.14 -4.50
C VAL A 309 20.57 40.56 -3.05
N SER A 310 19.45 40.91 -2.40
CA SER A 310 19.38 41.18 -0.96
C SER A 310 18.41 40.20 -0.27
N PRO A 311 18.74 39.68 0.94
CA PRO A 311 17.85 38.75 1.66
C PRO A 311 16.47 39.32 1.94
N GLU A 312 16.40 40.61 2.32
CA GLU A 312 15.15 41.34 2.58
C GLU A 312 14.33 41.49 1.29
N GLY A 313 14.98 41.79 0.16
CA GLY A 313 14.32 41.92 -1.14
C GLY A 313 13.73 40.59 -1.63
N LEU A 314 14.43 39.48 -1.43
CA LEU A 314 13.92 38.14 -1.75
C LEU A 314 12.70 37.76 -0.89
N GLN A 315 12.70 38.12 0.39
CA GLN A 315 11.57 37.87 1.28
C GLN A 315 10.35 38.70 0.90
N SER A 316 10.52 40.00 0.58
CA SER A 316 9.45 40.83 0.06
C SER A 316 8.91 40.30 -1.28
N LEU A 317 9.79 39.86 -2.18
CA LEU A 317 9.41 39.28 -3.47
C LEU A 317 8.61 37.98 -3.30
N ALA A 318 9.01 37.10 -2.38
CA ALA A 318 8.25 35.89 -2.06
C ALA A 318 6.84 36.22 -1.54
N GLY A 319 6.71 37.26 -0.71
CA GLY A 319 5.42 37.78 -0.26
C GLY A 319 4.53 38.27 -1.42
N LEU A 320 5.10 39.02 -2.36
CA LEU A 320 4.39 39.50 -3.56
C LEU A 320 3.96 38.35 -4.49
N ILE A 321 4.81 37.35 -4.68
CA ILE A 321 4.48 36.15 -5.46
C ILE A 321 3.32 35.38 -4.81
N ALA A 322 3.33 35.24 -3.48
CA ALA A 322 2.27 34.58 -2.74
C ALA A 322 0.94 35.35 -2.83
N ALA A 323 0.98 36.68 -2.75
CA ALA A 323 -0.17 37.56 -2.83
C ALA A 323 -0.75 37.75 -4.25
N ALA A 324 -0.02 37.35 -5.29
CA ALA A 324 -0.47 37.48 -6.67
C ALA A 324 -1.81 36.75 -6.91
N SER A 325 -2.73 37.34 -7.67
CA SER A 325 -4.10 36.82 -7.82
C SER A 325 -4.19 35.51 -8.63
N GLY A 326 -3.32 35.33 -9.62
CA GLY A 326 -3.32 34.15 -10.52
C GLY A 326 -2.38 33.04 -10.08
N ARG A 327 -2.53 31.84 -10.70
CA ARG A 327 -1.60 30.70 -10.48
C ARG A 327 -0.27 30.88 -11.21
N ARG A 328 -0.19 31.69 -12.26
CA ARG A 328 1.04 31.95 -13.02
C ARG A 328 1.52 33.36 -12.70
N VAL A 329 2.78 33.47 -12.28
CA VAL A 329 3.42 34.71 -11.86
C VAL A 329 4.64 34.92 -12.73
N LEU A 330 4.74 36.09 -13.36
CA LEU A 330 5.90 36.54 -14.12
C LEU A 330 6.66 37.56 -13.27
N VAL A 331 7.89 37.23 -12.91
CA VAL A 331 8.81 38.12 -12.22
C VAL A 331 9.74 38.70 -13.27
N VAL A 332 9.74 40.02 -13.44
CA VAL A 332 10.66 40.72 -14.33
C VAL A 332 11.70 41.39 -13.44
N ALA A 333 12.96 40.98 -13.59
CA ALA A 333 14.05 41.46 -12.75
C ALA A 333 15.17 42.04 -13.62
N ASP A 334 15.54 43.29 -13.34
CA ASP A 334 16.67 43.99 -13.95
C ASP A 334 17.35 44.93 -12.93
N ALA A 335 18.37 45.68 -13.37
CA ALA A 335 19.10 46.62 -12.52
C ALA A 335 18.23 47.77 -11.96
N GLN A 336 17.06 48.05 -12.54
CA GLN A 336 16.14 49.09 -12.07
C GLN A 336 15.21 48.58 -10.98
N GLY A 337 15.02 47.25 -10.88
CA GLY A 337 14.29 46.62 -9.80
C GLY A 337 13.62 45.30 -10.20
N VAL A 338 12.70 44.86 -9.36
CA VAL A 338 11.92 43.62 -9.57
C VAL A 338 10.43 43.96 -9.60
N GLN A 339 9.75 43.52 -10.66
CA GLN A 339 8.31 43.66 -10.84
C GLN A 339 7.63 42.30 -10.90
N VAL A 340 6.44 42.18 -10.32
CA VAL A 340 5.68 40.93 -10.25
C VAL A 340 4.33 41.11 -10.94
N TYR A 341 4.09 40.30 -11.97
CA TYR A 341 2.85 40.28 -12.72
C TYR A 341 2.15 38.94 -12.59
N SER A 342 0.83 38.96 -12.51
CA SER A 342 0.01 37.75 -12.63
C SER A 342 -0.49 37.62 -14.06
N TYR A 343 -0.34 36.43 -14.66
CA TYR A 343 -0.83 36.16 -16.02
C TYR A 343 -1.68 34.88 -16.09
N ARG A 344 -2.43 34.71 -17.18
CA ARG A 344 -3.25 33.51 -17.45
C ARG A 344 -2.67 32.74 -18.61
#